data_AF-A0A520BAS4-F1
#
_entry.id   AF-A0A520BAS4-F1
#
_cell.length_a   1.000
_cell.length_b   1.000
_cell.length_c   1.000
_cell.angle_alpha   90.00
_cell.angle_beta   90.00
_cell.angle_gamma   90.00
#
_symmetry.space_group_name_H-M   'P 1'
#
loop_
_entity.id
_entity.type
_entity.pdbx_description
1 polymer ?
#
loop_
_entity_poly.entity_id
_entity_poly.type
_entity_poly.pdbx_seq_one_letter_code
_entity_poly.pdbx_strand_id
1 'polypeptide(L)'
;VINLESTDFDKTFITHSTDQVEARYILTPAMMERILTLNRNAKNTVSLSFIDSRMYIAFPLNRNYFEAPVFKTLLNPDLLHEDIAIINFMYDIVRELDLNTRIWGKN
;
A
#
# COMPACT_ATOMS: atom_id res chain seq x y z
N VAL A 1 -8.26 -17.03 -8.94
CA VAL A 1 -8.75 -16.23 -7.79
C VAL A 1 -8.73 -17.15 -6.59
N ILE A 2 -8.25 -16.68 -5.46
CA ILE A 2 -8.17 -17.45 -4.20
C ILE A 2 -9.02 -16.73 -3.16
N ASN A 3 -9.78 -17.49 -2.39
CA ASN A 3 -10.51 -16.98 -1.21
C ASN A 3 -9.66 -17.21 0.03
N LEU A 4 -9.43 -16.16 0.80
CA LEU A 4 -8.62 -16.20 2.01
C LEU A 4 -9.51 -16.37 3.25
N GLU A 5 -8.88 -16.54 4.40
CA GLU A 5 -9.60 -16.76 5.66
C GLU A 5 -10.18 -15.48 6.29
N SER A 6 -9.72 -14.30 5.85
CA SER A 6 -10.31 -13.02 6.29
C SER A 6 -11.46 -12.62 5.35
N THR A 7 -12.68 -12.67 5.89
CA THR A 7 -13.89 -12.26 5.16
C THR A 7 -13.85 -10.78 4.78
N ASP A 8 -13.27 -9.94 5.62
CA ASP A 8 -13.18 -8.50 5.36
C ASP A 8 -12.12 -8.18 4.29
N PHE A 9 -11.05 -8.98 4.25
CA PHE A 9 -10.07 -8.90 3.16
C PHE A 9 -10.70 -9.26 1.81
N ASP A 10 -11.40 -10.39 1.72
CA ASP A 10 -12.03 -10.87 0.48
C ASP A 10 -13.16 -9.95 -0.01
N LYS A 11 -13.80 -9.17 0.87
CA LYS A 11 -14.75 -8.11 0.48
C LYS A 11 -14.06 -6.88 -0.09
N THR A 12 -12.83 -6.60 0.35
CA THR A 12 -12.09 -5.38 0.00
C THR A 12 -11.19 -5.60 -1.21
N PHE A 13 -10.59 -6.79 -1.34
CA PHE A 13 -9.60 -7.16 -2.33
C PHE A 13 -9.96 -8.46 -3.02
N ILE A 14 -9.67 -8.54 -4.32
CA ILE A 14 -9.71 -9.80 -5.07
C ILE A 14 -8.28 -10.31 -5.20
N THR A 15 -8.01 -11.50 -4.68
CA THR A 15 -6.66 -12.08 -4.70
C THR A 15 -6.47 -13.01 -5.91
N HIS A 16 -5.45 -12.71 -6.72
CA HIS A 16 -4.98 -13.55 -7.82
C HIS A 16 -3.57 -14.05 -7.51
N SER A 17 -3.34 -15.36 -7.65
CA SER A 17 -2.01 -15.96 -7.59
C SER A 17 -1.97 -17.21 -8.48
N THR A 18 -0.77 -17.55 -8.93
CA THR A 18 -0.45 -18.83 -9.61
C THR A 18 -0.14 -19.95 -8.62
N ASP A 19 0.19 -19.61 -7.37
CA ASP A 19 0.44 -20.55 -6.27
C ASP A 19 -0.39 -20.13 -5.03
N GLN A 20 -1.34 -20.99 -4.66
CA GLN A 20 -2.20 -20.74 -3.49
C GLN A 20 -1.47 -20.92 -2.15
N VAL A 21 -0.49 -21.83 -2.10
CA VAL A 21 0.27 -22.10 -0.88
C VAL A 21 1.15 -20.89 -0.58
N GLU A 22 1.90 -20.41 -1.57
CA GLU A 22 2.70 -19.19 -1.45
C GLU A 22 1.84 -17.98 -1.07
N ALA A 23 0.69 -17.81 -1.71
CA ALA A 23 -0.23 -16.70 -1.41
C ALA A 23 -0.65 -16.68 0.06
N ARG A 24 -0.90 -17.82 0.69
CA ARG A 24 -1.27 -17.91 2.12
C ARG A 24 -0.08 -17.70 3.06
N TYR A 25 1.12 -18.08 2.63
CA TYR A 25 2.34 -17.77 3.37
C TYR A 25 2.64 -16.26 3.39
N ILE A 26 2.38 -15.56 2.28
CA ILE A 26 2.54 -14.12 2.19
C ILE A 26 1.39 -13.40 2.90
N LEU A 27 0.16 -13.75 2.57
CA LEU A 27 -1.07 -13.13 3.09
C LEU A 27 -1.54 -13.85 4.35
N THR A 28 -0.67 -13.91 5.36
CA THR A 28 -1.05 -14.35 6.71
C THR A 28 -2.18 -13.46 7.25
N PRO A 29 -2.99 -13.94 8.23
CA PRO A 29 -4.01 -13.11 8.86
C PRO A 29 -3.50 -11.76 9.35
N ALA A 30 -2.30 -11.72 9.95
CA ALA A 30 -1.68 -10.48 10.39
C ALA A 30 -1.32 -9.54 9.22
N MET A 31 -0.80 -10.07 8.11
CA MET A 31 -0.50 -9.27 6.91
C MET A 31 -1.78 -8.71 6.28
N MET A 32 -2.85 -9.52 6.20
CA MET A 32 -4.15 -9.07 5.69
C MET A 32 -4.70 -7.90 6.52
N GLU A 33 -4.65 -7.98 7.85
CA GLU A 33 -5.09 -6.89 8.73
C GLU A 33 -4.24 -5.61 8.57
N ARG A 34 -2.93 -5.76 8.39
CA ARG A 34 -2.03 -4.62 8.11
C ARG A 34 -2.38 -3.96 6.78
N ILE A 35 -2.62 -4.75 5.72
CA ILE A 35 -3.05 -4.23 4.41
C ILE A 35 -4.42 -3.53 4.52
N LEU A 36 -5.38 -4.11 5.24
CA LEU A 36 -6.69 -3.48 5.48
C LEU A 36 -6.56 -2.16 6.23
N THR A 37 -5.66 -2.09 7.21
CA THR A 37 -5.39 -0.86 7.97
C THR A 37 -4.75 0.21 7.09
N LEU A 38 -3.74 -0.16 6.31
CA LEU A 38 -3.13 0.72 5.31
C LEU A 38 -4.18 1.24 4.32
N ASN A 39 -5.03 0.37 3.81
CA ASN A 39 -6.07 0.72 2.84
C ASN A 39 -7.10 1.71 3.41
N ARG A 40 -7.47 1.56 4.69
CA ARG A 40 -8.37 2.50 5.39
C ARG A 40 -7.77 3.90 5.53
N ASN A 41 -6.45 4.00 5.63
CA ASN A 41 -5.73 5.29 5.73
C ASN A 41 -5.47 5.91 4.35
N ALA A 42 -5.63 5.15 3.27
CA ALA A 42 -5.46 5.64 1.92
C ALA A 42 -6.71 6.41 1.46
N LYS A 43 -6.53 7.46 0.65
CA LYS A 43 -7.65 8.18 0.01
C LYS A 43 -8.42 7.33 -0.99
N ASN A 44 -7.76 6.32 -1.56
CA ASN A 44 -8.28 5.41 -2.56
C ASN A 44 -7.71 4.02 -2.31
N THR A 45 -8.42 2.98 -2.77
CA THR A 45 -7.99 1.61 -2.59
C THR A 45 -6.61 1.37 -3.20
N VAL A 46 -5.70 0.81 -2.40
CA VAL A 46 -4.35 0.45 -2.84
C VAL A 46 -4.38 -0.82 -3.69
N SER A 47 -3.37 -1.05 -4.50
CA SER A 47 -3.14 -2.33 -5.18
C SER A 47 -1.77 -2.85 -4.80
N LEU A 48 -1.67 -4.15 -4.55
CA LEU A 48 -0.43 -4.79 -4.14
C LEU A 48 -0.09 -5.96 -5.07
N SER A 49 1.21 -6.17 -5.29
CA SER A 49 1.73 -7.32 -6.01
C SER A 49 3.01 -7.82 -5.35
N PHE A 50 3.21 -9.13 -5.37
CA PHE A 50 4.36 -9.80 -4.77
C PHE A 50 5.04 -10.62 -5.87
N ILE A 51 6.28 -10.25 -6.22
CA ILE A 51 7.05 -10.87 -7.31
C ILE A 51 8.52 -10.91 -6.91
N ASP A 52 9.19 -12.06 -7.06
CA ASP A 52 10.64 -12.23 -6.81
C ASP A 52 11.10 -11.65 -5.47
N SER A 53 10.38 -11.98 -4.39
CA SER A 53 10.62 -11.48 -3.03
C SER A 53 10.55 -9.95 -2.89
N ARG A 54 9.88 -9.26 -3.82
CA ARG A 54 9.60 -7.83 -3.76
C ARG A 54 8.11 -7.59 -3.65
N MET A 55 7.76 -6.60 -2.85
CA MET A 55 6.40 -6.07 -2.76
C MET A 55 6.33 -4.78 -3.57
N TYR A 56 5.35 -4.73 -4.46
CA TYR A 56 5.00 -3.53 -5.23
C TYR A 56 3.66 -3.03 -4.71
N ILE A 57 3.57 -1.71 -4.49
CA ILE A 57 2.35 -1.06 -4.02
C ILE A 57 2.05 0.07 -4.98
N ALA A 58 0.84 0.07 -5.51
CA ALA A 58 0.31 1.14 -6.33
C ALA A 58 -0.85 1.80 -5.59
N PHE A 59 -0.87 3.13 -5.64
CA PHE A 59 -1.96 3.95 -5.12
C PHE A 59 -2.16 5.13 -6.07
N PRO A 60 -3.40 5.53 -6.35
CA PRO A 60 -3.65 6.60 -7.29
C PRO A 60 -3.26 7.94 -6.68
N LEU A 61 -2.35 8.64 -7.38
CA LEU A 61 -2.03 10.03 -7.10
C LEU A 61 -3.07 10.92 -7.77
N ASN A 62 -3.56 11.93 -7.05
CA ASN A 62 -4.53 12.90 -7.57
C ASN A 62 -3.87 14.05 -8.35
N ARG A 63 -2.53 14.12 -8.37
CA ARG A 63 -1.72 15.11 -9.09
C ARG A 63 -0.30 14.60 -9.37
N ASN A 64 0.42 15.30 -10.25
CA ASN A 64 1.85 15.09 -10.43
C ASN A 64 2.62 15.72 -9.26
N TYR A 65 3.29 14.89 -8.45
CA TYR A 65 4.11 15.32 -7.31
C TYR A 65 5.59 15.51 -7.68
N PHE A 66 5.99 15.16 -8.91
CA PHE A 66 7.38 15.26 -9.38
C PHE A 66 7.67 16.56 -10.11
N GLU A 67 6.64 17.36 -10.41
CA GLU A 67 6.77 18.63 -11.10
C GLU A 67 6.29 19.78 -10.22
N ALA A 68 7.03 20.89 -10.26
CA ALA A 68 6.60 22.11 -9.59
C ALA A 68 5.33 22.66 -10.28
N PRO A 69 4.32 23.12 -9.54
CA PRO A 69 3.12 23.69 -10.13
C PRO A 69 3.40 25.12 -10.62
N VAL A 70 4.09 25.25 -11.77
CA VAL A 70 4.57 26.53 -12.33
C VAL A 70 3.47 27.55 -12.63
N PHE A 71 2.22 27.11 -12.74
CA PHE A 71 1.05 27.97 -12.99
C PHE A 71 0.15 28.17 -11.76
N LYS A 72 0.56 27.73 -10.57
CA LYS A 72 -0.20 27.92 -9.31
C LYS A 72 0.53 28.89 -8.38
N THR A 73 -0.24 29.64 -7.60
CA THR A 73 0.33 30.51 -6.56
C THR A 73 0.93 29.67 -5.44
N LEU A 74 2.19 29.93 -5.06
CA LEU A 74 2.84 29.30 -3.91
C LEU A 74 2.39 29.91 -2.57
N LEU A 75 1.56 30.96 -2.61
CA LEU A 75 1.08 31.65 -1.40
C LEU A 75 -0.10 30.91 -0.73
N ASN A 76 -0.57 29.80 -1.30
CA ASN A 76 -1.59 28.98 -0.67
C ASN A 76 -0.92 28.02 0.34
N PRO A 77 -1.13 28.20 1.66
CA PRO A 77 -0.54 27.32 2.68
C PRO A 77 -1.04 25.87 2.59
N ASP A 78 -2.21 25.63 1.99
CA ASP A 78 -2.78 24.28 1.82
C ASP A 78 -2.00 23.44 0.80
N LEU A 79 -1.15 24.05 -0.04
CA LEU A 79 -0.36 23.32 -1.04
C LEU A 79 0.55 22.27 -0.41
N LEU A 80 1.13 22.59 0.74
CA LEU A 80 2.02 21.71 1.48
C LEU A 80 1.25 20.62 2.24
N HIS A 81 -0.03 20.83 2.53
CA HIS A 81 -0.83 19.86 3.26
C HIS A 81 -0.97 18.55 2.47
N GLU A 82 -1.22 18.65 1.17
CA GLU A 82 -1.30 17.47 0.29
C GLU A 82 0.05 16.74 0.14
N ASP A 83 1.16 17.48 0.14
CA ASP A 83 2.51 16.92 0.06
C ASP A 83 2.90 16.22 1.37
N ILE A 84 2.59 16.82 2.51
CA ILE A 84 2.82 16.20 3.82
C ILE A 84 1.94 14.95 3.97
N ALA A 85 0.69 15.01 3.52
CA ALA A 85 -0.21 13.85 3.55
C ALA A 85 0.34 12.66 2.74
N ILE A 86 0.92 12.91 1.55
CA ILE A 86 1.48 11.82 0.74
C ILE A 86 2.75 11.24 1.37
N ILE A 87 3.62 12.08 1.96
CA ILE A 87 4.81 11.62 2.68
C ILE A 87 4.42 10.79 3.90
N ASN A 88 3.44 11.23 4.69
CA ASN A 88 2.94 10.48 5.84
C ASN A 88 2.34 9.13 5.41
N PHE A 89 1.60 9.09 4.30
CA PHE A 89 1.09 7.84 3.76
C PHE A 89 2.22 6.88 3.35
N MET A 90 3.29 7.37 2.72
CA MET A 90 4.48 6.55 2.42
C MET A 90 5.16 6.02 3.68
N TYR A 91 5.21 6.81 4.75
CA TYR A 91 5.72 6.35 6.04
C TYR A 91 4.83 5.27 6.67
N ASP A 92 3.51 5.44 6.60
CA ASP A 92 2.54 4.44 7.08
C ASP A 92 2.67 3.12 6.33
N ILE A 93 2.94 3.11 5.02
CA ILE A 93 3.24 1.88 4.26
C ILE A 93 4.38 1.11 4.92
N VAL A 94 5.50 1.79 5.19
CA VAL A 94 6.70 1.17 5.77
C VAL A 94 6.42 0.66 7.19
N ARG A 95 5.68 1.43 7.99
CA ARG A 95 5.35 1.08 9.38
C ARG A 95 4.33 -0.07 9.46
N GLU A 96 3.20 0.06 8.78
CA GLU A 96 2.09 -0.90 8.88
C GLU A 96 2.45 -2.25 8.26
N LEU A 97 3.12 -2.26 7.11
CA LEU A 97 3.53 -3.51 6.44
C LEU A 97 4.80 -4.12 7.01
N ASP A 98 5.36 -3.50 8.06
CA ASP A 98 6.54 -4.00 8.76
C ASP A 98 7.75 -4.23 7.86
N LEU A 99 7.92 -3.42 6.81
CA LEU A 99 9.01 -3.61 5.85
C LEU A 99 10.40 -3.49 6.50
N ASN A 100 10.46 -2.90 7.70
CA ASN A 100 11.67 -2.76 8.50
C ASN A 100 12.00 -3.99 9.37
N THR A 101 11.03 -4.86 9.64
CA THR A 101 11.36 -6.16 10.23
C THR A 101 11.81 -7.09 9.12
N ARG A 102 12.87 -7.84 9.40
CA ARG A 102 13.50 -8.76 8.46
C ARG A 102 12.62 -10.00 8.27
N ILE A 103 11.46 -9.84 7.63
CA ILE A 103 10.54 -10.94 7.30
C ILE A 103 10.93 -11.59 5.95
N TRP A 104 11.69 -10.88 5.12
CA TRP A 104 12.09 -11.34 3.79
C TRP A 104 13.55 -11.85 3.85
N GLY A 105 13.68 -13.17 3.67
CA GLY A 105 14.90 -13.93 3.86
C GLY A 105 16.05 -13.52 2.93
N LYS A 106 17.25 -13.86 3.41
CA LYS A 106 18.57 -13.70 2.80
C LYS A 106 18.61 -14.12 1.33
N ASN A 107 19.35 -13.35 0.53
CA ASN A 107 20.55 -13.85 -0.14
C ASN A 107 21.68 -12.87 0.16
#